data_AF-A0A8J2SNW9-F1
#
_entry.id   AF-A0A8J2SNW9-F1
#
_cell.length_a   1.000
_cell.length_b   1.000
_cell.length_c   1.000
_cell.angle_alpha   90.00
_cell.angle_beta   90.00
_cell.angle_gamma   90.00
#
_symmetry.space_group_name_H-M   'P 1'
#
loop_
_entity.id
_entity.type
_entity.pdbx_description
1 polymer ?
#
loop_
_entity_poly.entity_id
_entity_poly.type
_entity_poly.pdbx_seq_one_letter_code
_entity_poly.pdbx_strand_id
1 'polypeptide(L)'
;MSSMMDNLQLSQRVGPSDYGCDPYQVVVSTANGDELVHEYCLYSSAYGGPVRPDAVTGLRAEPTGGGRATIKWEWSGNSFDLASPGAYFERDVIVEEGRLAWAGPVRKTPKTKAVAPAPKVEIGAPLRAADVAVKSEWRMNGCDDEWEIHVSHAPTGTKLVWKGTSTAENQDIKKLRHADVDGVVRIDFLYYVGENGNNSASDRSLLVKLGAKGLEWVPKHVCSGRLYDGPCSGCE
;
A
#
# COMPACT_ATOMS: atom_id res chain seq x y z
N MET A 1 42.53 -9.22 9.18
CA MET A 1 41.72 -8.21 9.90
C MET A 1 40.27 -8.47 9.54
N SER A 2 39.49 -9.08 10.44
CA SER A 2 38.03 -9.17 10.26
C SER A 2 37.51 -7.74 10.23
N SER A 3 36.73 -7.37 9.22
CA SER A 3 36.24 -6.00 9.16
C SER A 3 35.28 -5.80 10.33
N MET A 4 35.30 -4.63 10.99
CA MET A 4 34.31 -4.31 12.05
C MET A 4 32.85 -4.49 11.58
N MET A 5 32.63 -4.53 10.26
CA MET A 5 31.33 -4.75 9.62
C MET A 5 30.83 -6.20 9.74
N ASP A 6 31.72 -7.19 9.87
CA ASP A 6 31.34 -8.61 10.02
C ASP A 6 30.70 -8.92 11.39
N ASN A 7 30.67 -7.91 12.28
CA ASN A 7 30.19 -8.01 13.66
C ASN A 7 28.92 -7.17 13.92
N LEU A 8 28.24 -6.66 12.88
CA LEU A 8 26.95 -6.02 13.06
C LEU A 8 25.87 -7.07 13.30
N GLN A 9 25.22 -6.99 14.45
CA GLN A 9 24.05 -7.78 14.78
C GLN A 9 22.81 -6.93 14.53
N LEU A 10 21.83 -7.51 13.85
CA LEU A 10 20.57 -6.86 13.54
C LEU A 10 19.45 -7.56 14.28
N SER A 11 18.61 -6.79 14.95
CA SER A 11 17.43 -7.30 15.62
C SER A 11 16.30 -6.27 15.55
N GLN A 12 15.18 -6.63 16.15
CA GLN A 12 14.04 -5.75 16.33
C GLN A 12 13.50 -5.92 17.73
N ARG A 13 12.92 -4.84 18.28
CA ARG A 13 12.25 -4.87 19.59
C ARG A 13 11.10 -3.89 19.65
N VAL A 14 10.27 -4.07 20.67
CA VAL A 14 9.37 -3.02 21.14
C VAL A 14 10.15 -2.20 22.17
N GLY A 15 10.24 -0.90 21.94
CA GLY A 15 10.87 0.04 22.86
C GLY A 15 9.98 0.37 24.06
N PRO A 16 10.42 1.26 24.95
CA PRO A 16 9.62 1.67 26.10
C PRO A 16 8.32 2.34 25.63
N SER A 17 7.19 1.89 26.18
CA SER A 17 5.88 2.45 25.88
C SER A 17 5.80 3.90 26.40
N ASP A 18 5.27 4.80 25.59
CA ASP A 18 5.06 6.21 25.94
C ASP A 18 3.59 6.59 25.74
N TYR A 19 2.91 6.99 26.82
CA TYR A 19 1.47 7.31 26.83
C TYR A 19 0.56 6.27 26.14
N GLY A 20 0.86 4.98 26.32
CA GLY A 20 0.11 3.88 25.71
C GLY A 20 0.43 3.66 24.22
N CYS A 21 1.51 4.27 23.73
CA CYS A 21 2.05 4.04 22.41
C CYS A 21 3.33 3.19 22.50
N ASP A 22 3.34 2.06 21.80
CA ASP A 22 4.45 1.13 21.75
C ASP A 22 5.29 1.40 20.50
N PRO A 23 6.55 1.84 20.64
CA PRO A 23 7.44 2.06 19.51
C PRO A 23 8.08 0.76 19.06
N TYR A 24 7.95 0.43 17.78
CA TYR A 24 8.59 -0.72 17.16
C TYR A 24 9.87 -0.28 16.47
N GLN A 25 10.96 -0.98 16.78
CA GLN A 25 12.30 -0.51 16.51
C GLN A 25 13.14 -1.56 15.78
N VAL A 26 13.90 -1.12 14.78
CA VAL A 26 15.07 -1.83 14.24
C VAL A 26 16.27 -1.47 15.11
N VAL A 27 17.05 -2.46 15.50
CA VAL A 27 18.25 -2.30 16.33
C VAL A 27 19.46 -2.82 15.56
N VAL A 28 20.48 -1.98 15.46
CA VAL A 28 21.81 -2.31 14.95
C VAL A 28 22.74 -2.33 16.15
N SER A 29 23.42 -3.44 16.41
CA SER A 29 24.37 -3.55 17.51
C SER A 29 25.73 -4.03 17.04
N THR A 30 26.77 -3.59 17.75
CA THR A 30 28.13 -4.16 17.60
C THR A 30 28.34 -5.27 18.61
N ALA A 31 29.33 -6.14 18.35
CA ALA A 31 29.77 -7.15 19.33
C ALA A 31 30.21 -6.56 20.69
N ASN A 32 30.54 -5.27 20.74
CA ASN A 32 30.95 -4.56 21.97
C ASN A 32 29.76 -4.00 22.75
N GLY A 33 28.53 -4.21 22.28
CA GLY A 33 27.29 -3.77 22.95
C GLY A 33 26.85 -2.34 22.64
N ASP A 34 27.52 -1.63 21.72
CA ASP A 34 27.00 -0.35 21.23
C ASP A 34 25.74 -0.61 20.38
N GLU A 35 24.67 0.15 20.63
CA GLU A 35 23.37 -0.02 19.98
C GLU A 35 22.93 1.27 19.30
N LEU A 36 22.39 1.12 18.10
CA LEU A 36 21.76 2.19 17.35
C LEU A 36 20.35 1.77 16.96
N VAL A 37 19.38 2.61 17.29
CA VAL A 37 17.95 2.27 17.21
C VAL A 37 17.28 3.15 16.16
N HIS A 38 16.35 2.58 15.40
CA HIS A 38 15.44 3.31 14.53
C HIS A 38 14.01 2.84 14.74
N GLU A 39 13.15 3.74 15.20
CA GLU A 39 11.71 3.50 15.25
C GLU A 39 11.12 3.51 13.83
N TYR A 40 10.45 2.43 13.46
CA TYR A 40 9.80 2.28 12.15
C TYR A 40 8.27 2.31 12.23
N CYS A 41 7.70 2.17 13.42
CA CYS A 41 6.27 2.22 13.66
C CYS A 41 6.01 2.61 15.12
N LEU A 42 4.98 3.43 15.35
CA LEU A 42 4.47 3.74 16.68
C LEU A 42 3.00 3.29 16.72
N TYR A 43 2.64 2.46 17.69
CA TYR A 43 1.29 1.89 17.77
C TYR A 43 0.62 2.22 19.10
N SER A 44 -0.58 2.80 19.08
CA SER A 44 -1.34 3.06 20.30
C SER A 44 -2.20 1.86 20.71
N SER A 45 -1.87 1.26 21.85
CA SER A 45 -2.69 0.22 22.48
C SER A 45 -3.96 0.78 23.14
N ALA A 46 -4.00 2.09 23.40
CA ALA A 46 -5.09 2.76 24.12
C ALA A 46 -6.41 2.86 23.34
N TYR A 47 -6.39 2.74 22.01
CA TYR A 47 -7.57 2.91 21.15
C TYR A 47 -8.13 1.60 20.56
N GLY A 48 -7.79 0.44 21.15
CA GLY A 48 -8.59 -0.79 20.99
C GLY A 48 -8.54 -1.51 19.63
N GLY A 49 -7.51 -1.31 18.81
CA GLY A 49 -7.30 -2.12 17.58
C GLY A 49 -6.62 -3.47 17.88
N PRO A 50 -7.01 -4.60 17.25
CA PRO A 50 -6.48 -5.93 17.57
C PRO A 50 -5.20 -6.34 16.82
N VAL A 51 -4.44 -5.43 16.19
CA VAL A 51 -3.34 -5.84 15.28
C VAL A 51 -2.01 -5.23 15.69
N ARG A 52 -1.22 -6.04 16.42
CA ARG A 52 0.23 -5.85 16.56
C ARG A 52 0.85 -5.73 15.16
N PRO A 53 1.65 -4.70 14.83
CA PRO A 53 2.37 -4.67 13.57
C PRO A 53 3.30 -5.88 13.50
N ASP A 54 3.29 -6.54 12.35
CA ASP A 54 4.18 -7.68 12.11
C ASP A 54 5.65 -7.22 12.14
N ALA A 55 6.50 -8.17 12.53
CA ALA A 55 7.94 -8.07 12.37
C ALA A 55 8.34 -7.56 10.97
N VAL A 56 9.34 -6.69 10.91
CA VAL A 56 9.96 -6.37 9.61
C VAL A 56 10.64 -7.62 9.05
N THR A 57 10.60 -7.78 7.73
CA THR A 57 11.21 -8.91 7.03
C THR A 57 12.48 -8.46 6.30
N GLY A 58 13.32 -9.42 5.87
CA GLY A 58 14.49 -9.12 5.04
C GLY A 58 15.55 -8.21 5.70
N LEU A 59 15.54 -8.13 7.03
CA LEU A 59 16.46 -7.30 7.81
C LEU A 59 17.91 -7.75 7.59
N ARG A 60 18.73 -6.88 6.98
CA ARG A 60 20.12 -7.19 6.62
C ARG A 60 20.99 -5.93 6.56
N ALA A 61 22.31 -6.11 6.62
CA ALA A 61 23.30 -5.07 6.40
C ALA A 61 24.04 -5.34 5.09
N GLU A 62 24.17 -4.32 4.26
CA GLU A 62 24.95 -4.35 3.01
C GLU A 62 26.18 -3.43 3.16
N PRO A 63 27.41 -3.95 3.18
CA PRO A 63 28.62 -3.13 3.26
C PRO A 63 28.75 -2.21 2.05
N THR A 64 29.03 -0.92 2.29
CA THR A 64 29.28 0.07 1.23
C THR A 64 30.73 0.54 1.18
N GLY A 65 31.58 0.01 2.06
CA GLY A 65 33.02 0.30 2.15
C GLY A 65 33.34 1.47 3.08
N GLY A 66 34.62 1.59 3.47
CA GLY A 66 35.12 2.74 4.22
C GLY A 66 34.42 2.99 5.56
N GLY A 67 34.12 1.93 6.33
CA GLY A 67 33.40 2.08 7.61
C GLY A 67 31.90 2.33 7.46
N ARG A 68 31.29 2.10 6.29
CA ARG A 68 29.86 2.31 6.07
C ARG A 68 29.12 1.04 5.65
N ALA A 69 27.86 0.95 6.07
CA ALA A 69 26.93 -0.07 5.63
C ALA A 69 25.54 0.55 5.41
N THR A 70 24.71 -0.12 4.63
CA THR A 70 23.30 0.22 4.47
C THR A 70 22.46 -0.85 5.15
N ILE A 71 21.66 -0.46 6.14
CA ILE A 71 20.71 -1.34 6.81
C ILE A 71 19.42 -1.34 6.01
N LYS A 72 18.95 -2.53 5.65
CA LYS A 72 17.76 -2.70 4.83
C LYS A 72 16.75 -3.57 5.53
N TRP A 73 15.47 -3.20 5.45
CA TRP A 73 14.36 -3.98 5.97
C TRP A 73 13.12 -3.76 5.12
N GLU A 74 12.17 -4.69 5.25
CA GLU A 74 10.90 -4.67 4.54
C GLU A 74 9.77 -4.60 5.54
N TRP A 75 8.78 -3.77 5.25
CA TRP A 75 7.51 -3.85 5.96
C TRP A 75 6.84 -5.19 5.65
N SER A 76 6.38 -5.92 6.67
CA SER A 76 5.61 -7.14 6.45
C SER A 76 4.40 -6.84 5.56
N GLY A 77 4.14 -7.71 4.58
CA GLY A 77 2.96 -7.62 3.71
C GLY A 77 1.64 -7.83 4.44
N ASN A 78 1.68 -8.25 5.71
CA ASN A 78 0.53 -8.40 6.60
C ASN A 78 0.38 -7.25 7.59
N SER A 79 1.32 -6.29 7.61
CA SER A 79 1.23 -5.15 8.50
C SER A 79 0.13 -4.18 8.05
N PHE A 80 -0.65 -3.68 9.00
CA PHE A 80 -1.91 -2.97 8.76
C PHE A 80 -1.73 -1.48 8.41
N ASP A 81 -0.50 -0.98 8.29
CA ASP A 81 -0.27 0.37 7.74
C ASP A 81 -0.59 0.35 6.24
N LEU A 82 -1.76 0.90 5.96
CA LEU A 82 -2.34 1.06 4.65
C LEU A 82 -1.49 1.96 3.73
N ALA A 83 -0.52 2.71 4.27
CA ALA A 83 0.29 3.62 3.47
C ALA A 83 1.34 2.90 2.61
N SER A 84 1.88 1.76 3.04
CA SER A 84 3.02 1.12 2.35
C SER A 84 3.26 -0.37 2.68
N PRO A 85 2.25 -1.25 2.54
CA PRO A 85 2.45 -2.68 2.76
C PRO A 85 3.53 -3.22 1.80
N GLY A 86 4.55 -3.88 2.35
CA GLY A 86 5.65 -4.46 1.58
C GLY A 86 6.74 -3.48 1.13
N ALA A 87 6.72 -2.21 1.53
CA ALA A 87 7.76 -1.25 1.12
C ALA A 87 9.16 -1.63 1.63
N TYR A 88 10.16 -1.29 0.82
CA TYR A 88 11.57 -1.46 1.15
C TYR A 88 12.07 -0.19 1.82
N PHE A 89 12.81 -0.36 2.91
CA PHE A 89 13.41 0.73 3.66
C PHE A 89 14.91 0.49 3.74
N GLU A 90 15.66 1.58 3.59
CA GLU A 90 17.10 1.55 3.66
C GLU A 90 17.60 2.76 4.45
N ARG A 91 18.56 2.55 5.34
CA ARG A 91 19.22 3.64 6.07
C ARG A 91 20.71 3.36 6.21
N ASP A 92 21.52 4.34 5.86
CA ASP A 92 22.97 4.21 5.94
C ASP A 92 23.44 4.34 7.40
N VAL A 93 24.44 3.55 7.76
CA VAL A 93 25.11 3.55 9.07
C VAL A 93 26.61 3.73 8.88
N ILE A 94 27.21 4.56 9.72
CA ILE A 94 28.66 4.70 9.87
C ILE A 94 29.09 3.86 11.08
N VAL A 95 30.13 3.07 10.86
CA VAL A 95 30.82 2.19 11.80
C VAL A 95 32.28 2.62 11.83
N GLU A 96 32.58 3.59 12.68
CA GLU A 96 33.91 4.16 12.83
C GLU A 96 34.37 4.01 14.28
N GLU A 97 35.57 3.47 14.49
CA GLU A 97 36.23 3.39 15.80
C GLU A 97 35.36 2.76 16.91
N GLY A 98 34.50 1.81 16.55
CA GLY A 98 33.59 1.13 17.48
C GLY A 98 32.34 1.92 17.87
N ARG A 99 32.02 3.01 17.15
CA ARG A 99 30.78 3.79 17.31
C ARG A 99 29.83 3.55 16.14
N LEU A 100 28.54 3.47 16.45
CA LEU A 100 27.46 3.43 15.46
C LEU A 100 26.78 4.79 15.34
N ALA A 101 26.58 5.25 14.10
CA ALA A 101 25.78 6.44 13.83
C ALA A 101 24.97 6.31 12.56
N TRP A 102 23.71 6.76 12.57
CA TRP A 102 22.90 6.82 11.36
C TRP A 102 23.45 7.92 10.45
N ALA A 103 23.70 7.56 9.20
CA ALA A 103 24.16 8.47 8.16
C ALA A 103 22.98 8.93 7.29
N GLY A 104 22.19 9.86 7.84
CA GLY A 104 21.11 10.52 7.10
C GLY A 104 19.72 9.88 7.26
N PRO A 105 18.77 10.28 6.39
CA PRO A 105 17.38 9.89 6.50
C PRO A 105 17.15 8.46 6.00
N VAL A 106 16.01 7.88 6.41
CA VAL A 106 15.51 6.63 5.84
C VAL A 106 15.08 6.88 4.39
N ARG A 107 15.56 6.05 3.48
CA ARG A 107 15.07 5.95 2.10
C ARG A 107 13.96 4.92 2.05
N LYS A 108 12.80 5.32 1.54
CA LYS A 108 11.62 4.46 1.39
C LYS A 108 11.34 4.24 -0.09
N THR A 109 11.36 2.99 -0.51
CA THR A 109 10.97 2.57 -1.86
C THR A 109 9.66 1.80 -1.77
N PRO A 110 8.54 2.37 -2.25
CA PRO A 110 7.28 1.65 -2.35
C PRO A 110 7.50 0.37 -3.16
N LYS A 111 7.02 -0.77 -2.67
CA LYS A 111 6.94 -1.96 -3.52
C LYS A 111 5.96 -1.64 -4.61
N THR A 112 6.41 -1.70 -5.87
CA THR A 112 5.51 -1.64 -7.00
C THR A 112 4.51 -2.75 -6.78
N LYS A 113 3.25 -2.41 -6.49
CA LYS A 113 2.18 -3.40 -6.50
C LYS A 113 2.30 -4.06 -7.88
N ALA A 114 2.51 -5.38 -7.89
CA ALA A 114 2.42 -6.11 -9.14
C ALA A 114 1.10 -5.68 -9.76
N VAL A 115 1.16 -5.07 -10.94
CA VAL A 115 -0.06 -4.79 -11.69
C VAL A 115 -0.62 -6.17 -11.96
N ALA A 116 -1.69 -6.52 -11.24
CA ALA A 116 -2.33 -7.80 -11.43
C ALA A 116 -2.60 -7.92 -12.94
N PRO A 117 -2.20 -9.03 -13.58
CA PRO A 117 -2.53 -9.24 -14.98
C PRO A 117 -4.04 -9.04 -15.12
N ALA A 118 -4.47 -8.43 -16.24
CA ALA A 118 -5.89 -8.18 -16.46
C ALA A 118 -6.65 -9.51 -16.23
N PRO A 119 -7.79 -9.50 -15.52
CA PRO A 119 -8.58 -10.71 -15.33
C PRO A 119 -8.85 -11.37 -16.67
N LYS A 120 -8.72 -12.70 -16.72
CA LYS A 120 -9.26 -13.49 -17.82
C LYS A 120 -10.77 -13.45 -17.70
N VAL A 121 -11.36 -12.38 -18.20
CA VAL A 121 -12.79 -12.17 -18.26
C VAL A 121 -13.31 -12.89 -19.49
N GLU A 122 -14.40 -13.64 -19.39
CA GLU A 122 -15.19 -13.97 -20.57
C GLU A 122 -15.79 -12.68 -21.10
N ILE A 123 -15.13 -12.14 -22.12
CA ILE A 123 -15.51 -10.92 -22.81
C ILE A 123 -16.55 -11.31 -23.85
N GLY A 124 -17.66 -10.59 -23.89
CA GLY A 124 -18.56 -10.63 -25.03
C GLY A 124 -17.91 -9.94 -26.23
N ALA A 125 -18.53 -8.89 -26.74
CA ALA A 125 -17.87 -8.01 -27.69
C ALA A 125 -16.84 -7.11 -26.95
N PRO A 126 -15.69 -6.79 -27.58
CA PRO A 126 -14.68 -5.93 -26.98
C PRO A 126 -15.25 -4.53 -26.72
N LEU A 127 -15.09 -4.05 -25.49
CA LEU A 127 -15.47 -2.69 -25.11
C LEU A 127 -14.31 -1.74 -25.41
N ARG A 128 -14.60 -0.60 -26.07
CA ARG A 128 -13.62 0.44 -26.37
C ARG A 128 -13.78 1.63 -25.45
N ALA A 129 -12.68 2.23 -25.02
CA ALA A 129 -12.62 3.37 -24.13
C ALA A 129 -13.25 4.60 -24.78
N ALA A 130 -13.09 4.75 -26.09
CA ALA A 130 -13.72 5.83 -26.86
C ALA A 130 -15.27 5.80 -26.79
N ASP A 131 -15.88 4.63 -26.58
CA ASP A 131 -17.32 4.47 -26.48
C ASP A 131 -17.84 4.64 -25.04
N VAL A 132 -16.92 4.81 -24.08
CA VAL A 132 -17.20 4.90 -22.64
C VAL A 132 -16.91 6.31 -22.13
N ALA A 133 -17.92 6.96 -21.56
CA ALA A 133 -17.72 8.18 -20.79
C ALA A 133 -17.68 7.86 -19.30
N VAL A 134 -16.67 8.41 -18.60
CA VAL A 134 -16.46 8.24 -17.16
C VAL A 134 -16.42 9.61 -16.50
N LYS A 135 -17.19 9.80 -15.43
CA LYS A 135 -17.15 11.01 -14.60
C LYS A 135 -17.31 10.67 -13.13
N SER A 136 -16.73 11.49 -12.26
CA SER A 136 -16.98 11.45 -10.82
C SER A 136 -18.00 12.52 -10.43
N GLU A 137 -18.90 12.18 -9.52
CA GLU A 137 -19.86 13.11 -8.91
C GLU A 137 -19.74 13.04 -7.39
N TRP A 138 -19.77 14.20 -6.75
CA TRP A 138 -19.92 14.31 -5.30
C TRP A 138 -21.40 14.40 -4.95
N ARG A 139 -21.78 13.72 -3.88
CA ARG A 139 -23.12 13.78 -3.29
C ARG A 139 -22.99 13.87 -1.78
N MET A 140 -23.84 14.71 -1.20
CA MET A 140 -24.01 14.77 0.24
C MET A 140 -25.07 13.74 0.66
N ASN A 141 -24.71 12.80 1.53
CA ASN A 141 -25.64 11.85 2.13
C ASN A 141 -25.75 12.11 3.63
N GLY A 142 -26.70 12.97 4.02
CA GLY A 142 -26.78 13.44 5.40
C GLY A 142 -25.61 14.35 5.75
N CYS A 143 -24.76 13.92 6.68
CA CYS A 143 -23.53 14.64 7.05
C CYS A 143 -22.27 14.07 6.39
N ASP A 144 -22.40 13.00 5.60
CA ASP A 144 -21.26 12.27 5.02
C ASP A 144 -21.04 12.64 3.55
N ASP A 145 -19.78 12.76 3.16
CA ASP A 145 -19.37 12.91 1.78
C ASP A 145 -19.39 11.56 1.05
N GLU A 146 -20.23 11.42 0.02
CA GLU A 146 -20.22 10.26 -0.87
C GLU A 146 -19.75 10.66 -2.27
N TRP A 147 -18.77 9.92 -2.80
CA TRP A 147 -18.37 10.06 -4.19
C TRP A 147 -18.83 8.88 -5.03
N GLU A 148 -19.38 9.17 -6.19
CA GLU A 148 -19.81 8.19 -7.18
C GLU A 148 -18.95 8.31 -8.44
N ILE A 149 -18.65 7.17 -9.09
CA ILE A 149 -18.11 7.13 -10.46
C ILE A 149 -19.21 6.63 -11.36
N HIS A 150 -19.62 7.47 -12.30
CA HIS A 150 -20.60 7.15 -13.32
C HIS A 150 -19.88 6.75 -14.59
N VAL A 151 -20.26 5.59 -15.11
CA VAL A 151 -19.77 5.04 -16.38
C VAL A 151 -20.97 4.92 -17.32
N SER A 152 -20.84 5.42 -18.54
CA SER A 152 -21.89 5.30 -19.55
C SER A 152 -21.32 4.86 -20.88
N HIS A 153 -22.05 4.00 -21.59
CA HIS A 153 -21.67 3.51 -22.91
C HIS A 153 -22.64 4.07 -23.94
N ALA A 154 -22.14 4.90 -24.84
CA ALA A 154 -22.99 5.60 -25.80
C ALA A 154 -23.75 4.64 -26.75
N PRO A 155 -23.12 3.60 -27.33
CA PRO A 155 -23.79 2.69 -28.26
C PRO A 155 -24.99 1.92 -27.67
N THR A 156 -24.91 1.49 -26.42
CA THR A 156 -25.99 0.73 -25.76
C THR A 156 -26.87 1.58 -24.87
N GLY A 157 -26.48 2.82 -24.58
CA GLY A 157 -27.15 3.72 -23.63
C GLY A 157 -27.05 3.28 -22.16
N THR A 158 -26.37 2.17 -21.87
CA THR A 158 -26.30 1.61 -20.51
C THR A 158 -25.38 2.41 -19.61
N LYS A 159 -25.69 2.41 -18.31
CA LYS A 159 -24.96 3.14 -17.29
C LYS A 159 -24.65 2.24 -16.10
N LEU A 160 -23.47 2.44 -15.52
CA LEU A 160 -23.06 1.87 -14.24
C LEU A 160 -22.68 2.99 -13.29
N VAL A 161 -22.90 2.75 -12.00
CA VAL A 161 -22.47 3.64 -10.94
C VAL A 161 -21.69 2.82 -9.93
N TRP A 162 -20.47 3.24 -9.65
CA TRP A 162 -19.71 2.79 -8.50
C TRP A 162 -19.89 3.82 -7.39
N LYS A 163 -20.08 3.35 -6.16
CA LYS A 163 -20.20 4.20 -4.97
C LYS A 163 -18.96 4.04 -4.10
N GLY A 164 -18.55 5.13 -3.47
CA GLY A 164 -17.56 5.15 -2.41
C GLY A 164 -17.81 4.01 -1.41
N THR A 165 -16.74 3.35 -0.99
CA THR A 165 -16.82 2.21 -0.06
C THR A 165 -16.54 2.61 1.38
N SER A 166 -16.16 3.86 1.62
CA SER A 166 -15.86 4.39 2.95
C SER A 166 -17.07 5.07 3.57
N THR A 167 -17.12 5.09 4.90
CA THR A 167 -18.09 5.85 5.71
C THR A 167 -17.45 7.08 6.36
N ALA A 168 -16.27 7.47 5.90
CA ALA A 168 -15.56 8.60 6.47
C ALA A 168 -16.23 9.94 6.09
N GLU A 169 -16.07 10.92 6.98
CA GLU A 169 -16.60 12.28 6.87
C GLU A 169 -16.11 13.02 5.62
N ASN A 170 -14.85 12.84 5.21
CA ASN A 170 -14.29 13.48 4.03
C ASN A 170 -13.88 12.42 3.01
N GLN A 171 -14.39 12.53 1.78
CA GLN A 171 -14.02 11.63 0.68
C GLN A 171 -13.72 12.44 -0.57
N ASP A 172 -12.86 11.94 -1.45
CA ASP A 172 -12.54 12.60 -2.72
C ASP A 172 -12.02 11.62 -3.77
N ILE A 173 -12.23 11.94 -5.05
CA ILE A 173 -11.72 11.19 -6.20
C ILE A 173 -10.85 12.13 -7.03
N LYS A 174 -9.57 11.76 -7.16
CA LYS A 174 -8.59 12.47 -8.00
C LYS A 174 -8.04 11.56 -9.09
N LYS A 175 -7.39 12.19 -10.09
CA LYS A 175 -6.64 11.51 -11.16
C LYS A 175 -7.46 10.44 -11.91
N LEU A 176 -8.77 10.68 -12.02
CA LEU A 176 -9.68 9.79 -12.74
C LEU A 176 -9.29 9.70 -14.22
N ARG A 177 -9.03 8.48 -14.69
CA ARG A 177 -8.67 8.18 -16.07
C ARG A 177 -9.17 6.80 -16.46
N HIS A 178 -9.31 6.54 -17.74
CA HIS A 178 -9.68 5.21 -18.23
C HIS A 178 -8.96 4.87 -19.53
N ALA A 179 -8.79 3.57 -19.78
CA ALA A 179 -8.08 3.06 -20.95
C ALA A 179 -8.58 1.66 -21.36
N ASP A 180 -8.38 1.33 -22.63
CA ASP A 180 -8.58 -0.02 -23.16
C ASP A 180 -7.51 -0.97 -22.66
N VAL A 181 -7.94 -2.10 -22.09
CA VAL A 181 -7.05 -3.17 -21.65
C VAL A 181 -7.71 -4.49 -21.99
N ASP A 182 -7.14 -5.26 -22.91
CA ASP A 182 -7.55 -6.62 -23.23
C ASP A 182 -9.08 -6.80 -23.43
N GLY A 183 -9.73 -5.90 -24.17
CA GLY A 183 -11.17 -5.99 -24.49
C GLY A 183 -12.12 -5.52 -23.38
N VAL A 184 -11.59 -5.03 -22.26
CA VAL A 184 -12.32 -4.33 -21.20
C VAL A 184 -11.83 -2.88 -21.08
N VAL A 185 -12.59 -2.05 -20.37
CA VAL A 185 -12.17 -0.69 -20.01
C VAL A 185 -11.75 -0.67 -18.55
N ARG A 186 -10.49 -0.31 -18.29
CA ARG A 186 -9.96 -0.07 -16.94
C ARG A 186 -10.13 1.39 -16.59
N ILE A 187 -10.68 1.65 -15.41
CA ILE A 187 -10.89 2.99 -14.84
C ILE A 187 -10.00 3.10 -13.61
N ASP A 188 -8.98 3.95 -13.67
CA ASP A 188 -8.04 4.18 -12.58
C ASP A 188 -8.34 5.53 -11.91
N PHE A 189 -8.29 5.57 -10.58
CA PHE A 189 -8.47 6.80 -9.80
C PHE A 189 -7.79 6.70 -8.43
N LEU A 190 -7.50 7.86 -7.84
CA LEU A 190 -6.98 7.97 -6.49
C LEU A 190 -8.15 8.34 -5.56
N TYR A 191 -8.49 7.44 -4.64
CA TYR A 191 -9.57 7.60 -3.68
C TYR A 191 -9.01 8.06 -2.34
N TYR A 192 -9.37 9.27 -1.95
CA TYR A 192 -8.98 9.90 -0.69
C TYR A 192 -10.08 9.74 0.34
N VAL A 193 -9.69 9.51 1.58
CA VAL A 193 -10.57 9.30 2.73
C VAL A 193 -9.94 10.01 3.93
N GLY A 194 -10.67 10.91 4.55
CA GLY A 194 -10.30 11.64 5.76
C GLY A 194 -11.31 11.38 6.88
N GLU A 195 -10.85 10.94 8.04
CA GLU A 195 -11.68 10.63 9.20
C GLU A 195 -11.00 11.05 10.51
N ASN A 196 -11.68 11.85 11.32
CA ASN A 196 -11.20 12.34 12.62
C ASN A 196 -9.81 13.01 12.54
N GLY A 197 -9.56 13.74 11.45
CA GLY A 197 -8.27 14.39 11.18
C GLY A 197 -7.17 13.47 10.61
N ASN A 198 -7.41 12.17 10.48
CA ASN A 198 -6.52 11.24 9.79
C ASN A 198 -6.86 11.17 8.30
N ASN A 199 -5.85 11.28 7.44
CA ASN A 199 -6.05 11.25 5.99
C ASN A 199 -5.34 10.05 5.36
N SER A 200 -6.02 9.40 4.43
CA SER A 200 -5.50 8.27 3.66
C SER A 200 -5.85 8.42 2.18
N ALA A 201 -5.06 7.80 1.31
CA ALA A 201 -5.30 7.78 -0.13
C ALA A 201 -4.94 6.41 -0.70
N SER A 202 -5.76 5.90 -1.63
CA SER A 202 -5.53 4.61 -2.27
C SER A 202 -5.74 4.68 -3.77
N ASP A 203 -4.77 4.21 -4.55
CA ASP A 203 -4.98 3.95 -5.97
C ASP A 203 -5.99 2.80 -6.12
N ARG A 204 -7.03 3.03 -6.92
CA ARG A 204 -8.13 2.12 -7.19
C ARG A 204 -8.28 1.90 -8.69
N SER A 205 -8.72 0.71 -9.05
CA SER A 205 -9.06 0.35 -10.42
C SER A 205 -10.41 -0.35 -10.44
N LEU A 206 -11.27 0.07 -11.36
CA LEU A 206 -12.51 -0.63 -11.72
C LEU A 206 -12.37 -1.18 -13.14
N LEU A 207 -12.96 -2.34 -13.38
CA LEU A 207 -12.95 -2.98 -14.69
C LEU A 207 -14.38 -3.13 -15.18
N VAL A 208 -14.61 -2.68 -16.40
CA VAL A 208 -15.92 -2.68 -17.04
C VAL A 208 -15.84 -3.49 -18.32
N LYS A 209 -16.81 -4.39 -18.51
CA LYS A 209 -16.95 -5.18 -19.73
C LYS A 209 -18.30 -4.92 -20.39
N LEU A 210 -18.42 -5.27 -21.67
CA LEU A 210 -19.70 -5.34 -22.33
C LEU A 210 -20.26 -6.77 -22.17
N GLY A 211 -21.35 -6.88 -21.41
CA GLY A 211 -22.12 -8.11 -21.27
C GLY A 211 -23.32 -8.16 -22.21
N ALA A 212 -24.18 -9.16 -22.01
CA ALA A 212 -25.30 -9.42 -22.92
C ALA A 212 -26.35 -8.30 -22.96
N LYS A 213 -26.46 -7.53 -21.87
CA LYS A 213 -27.45 -6.44 -21.71
C LYS A 213 -26.82 -5.04 -21.71
N GLY A 214 -25.52 -4.93 -21.98
CA GLY A 214 -24.75 -3.68 -21.96
C GLY A 214 -23.62 -3.71 -20.92
N LEU A 215 -23.29 -2.56 -20.34
CA LEU A 215 -22.16 -2.46 -19.41
C LEU A 215 -22.37 -3.31 -18.15
N GLU A 216 -21.33 -4.04 -17.76
CA GLU A 216 -21.27 -4.82 -16.53
C GLU A 216 -19.94 -4.58 -15.80
N TRP A 217 -19.99 -4.53 -14.46
CA TRP A 217 -18.78 -4.58 -13.65
C TRP A 217 -18.17 -5.97 -13.75
N VAL A 218 -16.84 -6.04 -13.92
CA VAL A 218 -16.12 -7.29 -13.75
C VAL A 218 -16.12 -7.64 -12.25
N PRO A 219 -16.64 -8.80 -11.83
CA PRO A 219 -16.70 -9.17 -10.42
C PRO A 219 -15.32 -9.22 -9.76
N LYS A 220 -15.26 -8.82 -8.48
CA LYS A 220 -14.05 -8.96 -7.64
C LYS A 220 -13.80 -10.44 -7.36
N HIS A 221 -12.59 -10.94 -7.60
CA HIS A 221 -12.23 -12.29 -7.19
C HIS A 221 -11.91 -12.32 -5.68
N VAL A 222 -12.49 -13.29 -4.96
CA VAL A 222 -12.14 -13.60 -3.57
C VAL A 222 -11.03 -14.64 -3.60
N CYS A 223 -9.91 -14.32 -2.97
CA CYS A 223 -8.76 -15.20 -2.85
C CYS A 223 -8.31 -15.17 -1.39
N SER A 224 -8.29 -16.32 -0.72
CA SER A 224 -7.85 -16.44 0.68
C SER A 224 -8.56 -15.47 1.67
N GLY A 225 -9.87 -15.25 1.51
CA GLY A 225 -10.66 -14.42 2.42
C GLY A 225 -10.43 -12.90 2.30
N ARG A 226 -9.64 -12.43 1.32
CA ARG A 226 -9.45 -11.00 1.03
C ARG A 226 -10.12 -10.64 -0.29
N LEU A 227 -10.76 -9.47 -0.33
CA LEU A 227 -11.37 -8.87 -1.52
C LEU A 227 -10.27 -8.18 -2.34
N TYR A 228 -10.00 -8.68 -3.54
CA TYR A 228 -9.03 -8.08 -4.45
C TYR A 228 -9.73 -7.43 -5.64
N ASP A 229 -9.22 -6.27 -6.03
CA ASP A 229 -9.53 -5.67 -7.33
C ASP A 229 -8.61 -6.38 -8.37
N GLY A 230 -9.03 -7.55 -8.90
CA GLY A 230 -8.31 -8.32 -9.93
C GLY A 230 -8.13 -9.82 -9.64
N PRO A 231 -7.61 -10.62 -10.60
CA PRO A 231 -7.38 -12.06 -10.42
C PRO A 231 -6.14 -12.33 -9.56
N CYS A 232 -6.22 -13.34 -8.70
CA CYS A 232 -5.08 -13.91 -8.00
C CYS A 232 -4.24 -14.77 -8.94
N SER A 233 -3.03 -14.34 -9.29
CA SER A 233 -2.00 -15.24 -9.85
C SER A 233 -1.27 -15.90 -8.69
N GLY A 234 -1.80 -17.01 -8.17
CA GLY A 234 -1.11 -17.75 -7.10
C GLY A 234 -1.93 -18.75 -6.27
N CYS A 235 -3.03 -19.31 -6.78
CA CYS A 235 -3.63 -20.49 -6.17
C CYS A 235 -3.31 -21.71 -7.01
N GLU A 236 -2.18 -22.35 -6.71
CA GLU A 236 -2.05 -23.81 -6.76
C GLU A 236 -2.23 -24.33 -5.33
#